data_AF-A0A0G1R5B1-F1
#
_entry.id   AF-A0A0G1R5B1-F1
#
_cell.length_a   1.000
_cell.length_b   1.000
_cell.length_c   1.000
_cell.angle_alpha   90.00
_cell.angle_beta   90.00
_cell.angle_gamma   90.00
#
_symmetry.space_group_name_H-M   'P 1'
#
loop_
_entity.id
_entity.type
_entity.pdbx_description
1 polymer ?
#
loop_
_entity_poly.entity_id
_entity_poly.type
_entity_poly.pdbx_seq_one_letter_code
_entity_poly.pdbx_strand_id
1 'polypeptide(L)'
;MTATTNYKEEYAQIATLFQNEWVTGSPPEPQTPIAWPGIPFTVPLNALGEPVNHVRFFITNGDVFQISIGAPGSNVFRHVGLLTVKIFTK
;
A
#
# COMPACT_ATOMS: atom_id res chain seq x y z
N MET A 1 22.52 -14.35 0.72
CA MET A 1 21.07 -14.62 0.82
C MET A 1 20.38 -13.57 -0.04
N THR A 2 20.08 -13.91 -1.29
CA THR A 2 19.30 -13.05 -2.19
C THR A 2 17.86 -13.14 -1.71
N ALA A 3 17.36 -12.08 -1.06
CA ALA A 3 15.94 -11.97 -0.80
C ALA A 3 15.24 -11.98 -2.15
N THR A 4 14.42 -13.00 -2.41
CA THR A 4 13.55 -13.08 -3.59
C THR A 4 12.36 -12.14 -3.39
N THR A 5 12.55 -10.91 -2.92
CA THR A 5 11.46 -9.97 -2.70
C THR A 5 10.96 -9.49 -4.06
N ASN A 6 9.97 -10.18 -4.61
CA ASN A 6 9.24 -9.67 -5.76
C ASN A 6 8.17 -8.68 -5.27
N TYR A 7 7.85 -7.66 -6.08
CA TYR A 7 6.91 -6.60 -5.70
C TYR A 7 5.53 -7.10 -5.22
N LYS A 8 5.11 -8.27 -5.69
CA LYS A 8 3.85 -8.88 -5.27
C LYS A 8 3.90 -9.33 -3.81
N GLU A 9 5.04 -9.84 -3.35
CA GLU A 9 5.24 -10.21 -1.95
C GLU A 9 5.32 -8.98 -1.04
N GLU A 10 5.99 -7.91 -1.46
CA GLU A 10 6.04 -6.65 -0.71
C GLU A 10 4.65 -6.02 -0.58
N TYR A 11 3.87 -6.02 -1.67
CA TYR A 11 2.46 -5.59 -1.65
C TYR A 11 1.64 -6.42 -0.66
N ALA A 12 1.78 -7.75 -0.72
CA ALA A 12 1.07 -8.65 0.18
C ALA A 12 1.44 -8.38 1.65
N GLN A 13 2.72 -8.15 1.95
CA GLN A 13 3.18 -7.82 3.30
C GLN A 13 2.60 -6.50 3.80
N ILE A 14 2.60 -5.45 2.98
CA ILE A 14 1.98 -4.15 3.34
C ILE A 14 0.48 -4.34 3.60
N ALA A 15 -0.22 -5.05 2.72
CA ALA A 15 -1.65 -5.32 2.90
C ALA A 15 -1.93 -6.10 4.19
N THR A 16 -1.12 -7.11 4.51
CA THR A 16 -1.23 -7.90 5.75
C THR A 16 -0.99 -7.03 6.99
N LEU A 17 0.02 -6.16 6.99
CA LEU A 17 0.28 -5.25 8.12
C LEU A 17 -0.92 -4.34 8.39
N PHE A 18 -1.49 -3.72 7.35
CA PHE A 18 -2.67 -2.88 7.52
C PHE A 18 -3.90 -3.67 7.97
N GLN A 19 -4.13 -4.88 7.47
CA GLN A 19 -5.26 -5.70 7.92
C GLN A 19 -5.14 -6.11 9.39
N ASN A 20 -3.92 -6.32 9.89
CA ASN A 20 -3.68 -6.78 11.26
C ASN A 20 -3.58 -5.65 12.27
N GLU A 21 -3.00 -4.50 11.88
CA GLU A 21 -2.68 -3.41 12.80
C GLU A 21 -3.58 -2.19 12.64
N TRP A 22 -4.28 -2.04 11.50
CA TRP A 22 -5.20 -0.93 11.23
C TRP A 22 -6.66 -1.27 11.60
N VAL A 23 -6.82 -1.92 12.75
CA VAL A 23 -8.11 -2.36 13.29
C VAL A 23 -8.27 -1.86 14.73
N THR A 24 -9.52 -1.72 15.16
CA THR A 24 -9.87 -1.29 16.52
C THR A 24 -11.03 -2.13 17.05
N GLY A 25 -11.14 -2.21 18.38
CA GLY A 25 -12.25 -2.90 19.05
C GLY A 25 -12.04 -4.40 19.27
N SER A 26 -13.08 -5.03 19.83
CA SER A 26 -13.19 -6.48 20.02
C SER A 26 -14.65 -6.87 19.78
N PRO A 27 -15.00 -7.47 18.63
CA PRO A 27 -14.12 -7.99 17.58
C PRO A 27 -13.38 -6.89 16.78
N PRO A 28 -12.25 -7.23 16.11
CA PRO A 28 -11.45 -6.26 15.36
C PRO A 28 -12.22 -5.74 14.14
N GLU A 29 -12.43 -4.44 14.08
CA GLU A 29 -13.07 -3.76 12.95
C GLU A 29 -12.07 -2.78 12.30
N PRO A 30 -12.03 -2.66 10.95
CA PRO A 30 -11.15 -1.71 10.28
C PRO A 30 -11.39 -0.28 10.76
N GLN A 31 -10.34 0.39 11.24
CA GLN A 31 -10.46 1.75 11.78
C GLN A 31 -10.91 2.77 10.72
N THR A 32 -10.56 2.53 9.46
CA THR A 32 -11.01 3.32 8.31
C THR A 32 -11.08 2.41 7.08
N PRO A 33 -12.14 2.49 6.27
CA PRO A 33 -12.22 1.74 5.02
C PRO A 33 -11.06 2.06 4.08
N ILE A 34 -10.40 1.02 3.56
CA ILE A 34 -9.24 1.14 2.66
C ILE A 34 -9.63 0.66 1.26
N ALA A 35 -9.46 1.54 0.27
CA ALA A 35 -9.54 1.23 -1.14
C ALA A 35 -8.16 0.76 -1.64
N TRP A 36 -8.00 -0.56 -1.80
CA TRP A 36 -6.78 -1.18 -2.27
C TRP A 36 -6.63 -1.13 -3.80
N PRO A 37 -5.40 -1.01 -4.35
CA PRO A 37 -5.16 -1.13 -5.78
C PRO A 37 -5.69 -2.44 -6.36
N GLY A 38 -6.41 -2.37 -7.48
CA GLY A 38 -6.89 -3.55 -8.20
C GLY A 38 -8.07 -4.28 -7.56
N ILE A 39 -8.55 -3.84 -6.38
CA ILE A 39 -9.75 -4.38 -5.74
C ILE A 39 -10.89 -3.36 -5.96
N PRO A 40 -12.04 -3.79 -6.53
CA PRO A 40 -13.22 -2.93 -6.60
C PRO A 40 -13.59 -2.41 -5.21
N PHE A 41 -13.75 -1.09 -5.08
CA PHE A 41 -14.09 -0.43 -3.84
C PHE A 41 -15.29 0.49 -4.03
N THR A 42 -16.35 0.24 -3.29
CA THR A 42 -17.51 1.12 -3.21
C THR A 42 -17.31 2.07 -2.04
N VAL A 43 -17.46 3.38 -2.27
CA VAL A 43 -17.36 4.38 -1.20
C VAL A 43 -18.45 4.11 -0.17
N PRO A 44 -18.10 3.86 1.10
CA PRO A 44 -19.11 3.62 2.12
C PRO A 44 -19.90 4.91 2.40
N LEU A 45 -21.18 4.75 2.66
CA LEU A 45 -22.09 5.84 3.02
C LEU A 45 -22.53 5.68 4.47
N ASN A 46 -22.73 6.81 5.17
CA ASN A 46 -23.33 6.81 6.51
C ASN A 46 -24.86 6.56 6.43
N ALA A 47 -25.51 6.51 7.59
CA ALA A 47 -26.97 6.33 7.69
C ALA A 47 -27.80 7.45 7.01
N LEU A 48 -27.17 8.58 6.68
CA LEU A 48 -27.78 9.73 6.00
C LEU A 48 -27.48 9.74 4.49
N GLY A 49 -26.76 8.74 3.98
CA GLY A 49 -26.37 8.65 2.56
C GLY A 49 -25.15 9.49 2.19
N GLU A 50 -24.40 10.01 3.16
CA GLU A 50 -23.21 10.82 2.92
C GLU A 50 -21.93 9.96 2.91
N PRO A 51 -20.91 10.28 2.10
CA PRO A 51 -19.64 9.56 2.10
C PRO A 51 -18.98 9.57 3.49
N VAL A 52 -18.56 8.41 3.97
CA VAL A 52 -17.70 8.32 5.17
C VAL A 52 -16.23 8.49 4.81
N ASN A 53 -15.46 8.93 5.80
CA ASN A 53 -14.02 9.05 5.70
C ASN A 53 -13.44 7.70 5.26
N HIS A 54 -12.59 7.72 4.24
CA HIS A 54 -11.94 6.54 3.71
C HIS A 54 -10.56 6.90 3.15
N VAL A 55 -9.73 5.89 2.93
CA VAL A 55 -8.39 6.07 2.38
C VAL A 55 -8.24 5.26 1.10
N ARG A 56 -7.45 5.76 0.16
CA ARG A 56 -7.05 5.03 -1.04
C ARG A 56 -5.54 4.93 -1.11
N PHE A 57 -5.07 3.70 -1.28
CA PHE A 57 -3.66 3.39 -1.37
C PHE A 57 -3.25 3.30 -2.84
N PHE A 58 -2.07 3.82 -3.14
CA PHE A 58 -1.38 3.64 -4.40
C PHE A 58 0.04 3.22 -4.08
N ILE A 59 0.44 2.06 -4.58
CA ILE A 59 1.83 1.59 -4.47
C ILE A 59 2.41 1.72 -5.86
N THR A 60 3.24 2.73 -6.05
CA THR A 60 3.92 2.99 -7.31
C THR A 60 5.26 2.27 -7.29
N ASN A 61 5.50 1.49 -8.33
CA ASN A 61 6.80 0.87 -8.53
C ASN A 61 7.83 1.96 -8.81
N GLY A 62 9.01 1.87 -8.19
CA GLY A 62 10.15 2.68 -8.58
C GLY A 62 10.68 2.16 -9.91
N ASP A 63 10.17 2.66 -11.03
CA ASP A 63 10.69 2.28 -12.33
C ASP A 63 12.15 2.77 -12.49
N VAL A 64 13.07 1.81 -12.39
CA VAL A 64 14.25 1.56 -13.23
C VAL A 64 14.96 2.77 -13.88
N PHE A 65 15.31 3.82 -13.15
CA PHE A 65 16.48 4.62 -13.56
C PHE A 65 17.74 4.01 -12.98
N GLN A 66 18.29 3.03 -13.71
CA GLN A 66 19.64 2.53 -13.50
C GLN A 66 20.64 3.67 -13.68
N ILE A 67 21.18 4.21 -12.59
CA ILE A 67 22.48 4.90 -12.64
C ILE A 67 23.51 3.88 -12.18
N SER A 68 23.97 3.06 -13.11
CA SER A 68 25.20 2.30 -12.93
C SER A 68 26.37 3.25 -13.12
N ILE A 69 26.88 3.81 -12.03
CA ILE A 69 28.27 4.29 -11.97
C ILE A 69 28.92 3.46 -10.85
N GLY A 70 29.49 2.32 -11.20
CA GLY A 70 30.29 1.55 -10.25
C GLY A 70 30.46 0.08 -10.60
N ALA A 71 31.64 -0.24 -11.15
CA ALA A 71 32.33 -1.53 -11.21
C ALA A 71 31.53 -2.84 -11.50
N PRO A 72 32.01 -3.70 -12.42
CA PRO A 72 31.47 -5.04 -12.62
C PRO A 72 31.36 -5.80 -11.29
N GLY A 73 30.15 -6.15 -10.88
CA GLY A 73 29.88 -6.91 -9.65
C GLY A 73 29.29 -6.14 -8.47
N SER A 74 29.04 -4.83 -8.58
CA SER A 74 28.47 -4.02 -7.47
C SER A 74 27.27 -3.14 -7.88
N ASN A 75 26.33 -3.71 -8.63
CA ASN A 75 25.07 -3.04 -8.93
C ASN A 75 24.20 -2.97 -7.65
N VAL A 76 24.08 -1.79 -7.04
CA VAL A 76 23.10 -1.55 -5.97
C VAL A 76 21.75 -1.24 -6.61
N PHE A 77 20.84 -2.21 -6.60
CA PHE A 77 19.45 -2.01 -7.00
C PHE A 77 18.73 -1.20 -5.92
N ARG A 78 18.43 0.07 -6.18
CA ARG A 78 17.60 0.89 -5.30
C ARG A 78 16.14 0.69 -5.69
N HIS A 79 15.42 -0.18 -4.99
CA HIS A 79 13.98 -0.32 -5.11
C HIS A 79 13.31 0.78 -4.28
N VAL A 80 13.21 2.00 -4.82
CA VAL A 80 12.44 3.07 -4.15
C VAL A 80 10.97 2.93 -4.57
N GLY A 81 10.27 1.99 -3.94
CA GLY A 81 8.81 1.92 -4.05
C GLY A 81 8.18 3.10 -3.32
N LEU A 82 7.27 3.82 -3.98
CA LEU A 82 6.54 4.93 -3.37
C LEU A 82 5.16 4.43 -2.92
N LEU A 83 4.87 4.52 -1.63
CA LEU A 83 3.51 4.37 -1.11
C LEU A 83 2.86 5.75 -1.01
N THR A 84 1.80 5.97 -1.81
CA THR A 84 0.97 7.17 -1.73
C THR A 84 -0.38 6.82 -1.12
N VAL A 85 -0.77 7.56 -0.08
CA VAL A 85 -2.07 7.42 0.58
C VAL A 85 -2.88 8.70 0.34
N LYS A 86 -4.07 8.55 -0.25
CA LYS A 86 -5.05 9.65 -0.35
C LYS A 86 -6.08 9.48 0.75
N ILE A 87 -6.23 10.50 1.58
CA ILE A 87 -7.22 10.54 2.67
C ILE A 87 -8.41 11.37 2.19
N PHE A 88 -9.59 10.76 2.22
CA PHE A 88 -10.84 11.43 1.91
C PHE A 88 -11.55 11.72 3.22
N THR A 89 -11.72 13.00 3.51
CA THR A 89 -12.47 13.50 4.68
C THR A 89 -13.75 14.15 4.19
N LYS A 90 -14.83 13.97 4.95
CA LYS A 90 -16.07 14.74 4.77
C LYS A 90 -15.89 16.23 5.06
#